data_AF-A0A6N4ULM9-F1
#
_entry.id   AF-A0A6N4ULM9-F1
#
_cell.length_a   1.000
_cell.length_b   1.000
_cell.length_c   1.000
_cell.angle_alpha   90.00
_cell.angle_beta   90.00
_cell.angle_gamma   90.00
#
_symmetry.space_group_name_H-M   'P 1'
#
loop_
_entity.id
_entity.type
_entity.pdbx_description
1 polymer ?
#
loop_
_entity_poly.entity_id
_entity_poly.type
_entity_poly.pdbx_seq_one_letter_code
_entity_poly.pdbx_strand_id
1 'polypeptide(L)'
;MAETSYAPCGGLSLAYQVFGDGPVELVYAGSFVSHLEVFWTMPEFEAFMERLSTFCRVLLFDKAGVGLSDPVPQVRTLDERASELEAVMDAAGFGRAVLFGLSEGGPAAMLFAATRPERTRALILSGTFAYFGITEWADFDRGAADLHARIMGEMGEDYRPSIEQIAAFQEFGRASGSVWGTGAALKRLFPAAGSVRQLGMFERMSASPGMARATLEALFRIDARPILSTITAPTLVIHATGDLVPVQGGRYLADHIPGAQLLEVDGTDHAPWIANPDEITSEIEEFLTGSHAAPAQSHRALRTVLFTDMVASTQHAAATGDERWRAVLHRMGEITADLTGHFGGVVVKSTGDGHLATFDGPTQAIRCAEALRDQTETMGIEIRAGIHTGECELLDGDIGGIAVHIAARILGLAGAGEILVSSTVRDLVVGSGTGFEDRGDVELRGVPGIWRLLAVDRHGARAGTPEAELASVPTPGPRPTMRRSDQAMAVMARRMPRIVRGIARVTPGTRVMGPPVRR
;
A
#
# COMPACT_ATOMS: atom_id res chain seq x y z
N MET A 1 8.51 -9.92 0.08
CA MET A 1 9.47 -9.56 -0.99
C MET A 1 9.43 -10.61 -2.07
N ALA A 2 9.36 -10.18 -3.33
CA ALA A 2 9.41 -11.07 -4.49
C ALA A 2 10.77 -11.77 -4.60
N GLU A 3 10.79 -13.02 -5.07
CA GLU A 3 12.03 -13.77 -5.25
C GLU A 3 12.71 -13.37 -6.57
N THR A 4 14.01 -13.09 -6.53
CA THR A 4 14.80 -12.75 -7.71
C THR A 4 15.10 -14.01 -8.52
N SER A 5 14.73 -13.98 -9.80
CA SER A 5 14.99 -15.02 -10.79
C SER A 5 15.83 -14.46 -11.95
N TYR A 6 16.33 -15.33 -12.83
CA TYR A 6 17.14 -14.92 -13.98
C TYR A 6 16.56 -15.43 -15.30
N ALA A 7 16.40 -14.53 -16.26
CA ALA A 7 15.95 -14.82 -17.61
C ALA A 7 17.16 -14.89 -18.57
N PRO A 8 17.25 -15.91 -19.44
CA PRO A 8 18.31 -15.99 -20.44
C PRO A 8 18.03 -15.02 -21.61
N CYS A 9 19.01 -14.22 -21.99
CA CYS A 9 18.92 -13.31 -23.14
C CYS A 9 20.20 -13.38 -24.00
N GLY A 10 20.20 -14.22 -25.04
CA GLY A 10 21.30 -14.43 -26.00
C GLY A 10 22.53 -15.16 -25.43
N GLY A 11 23.08 -14.66 -24.33
CA GLY A 11 24.14 -15.28 -23.53
C GLY A 11 24.30 -14.64 -22.15
N LEU A 12 23.36 -13.75 -21.79
CA LEU A 12 23.31 -13.01 -20.53
C LEU A 12 22.20 -13.55 -19.65
N SER A 13 22.36 -13.35 -18.35
CA SER A 13 21.35 -13.58 -17.32
C SER A 13 20.79 -12.24 -16.87
N LEU A 14 19.50 -12.02 -17.12
CA LEU A 14 18.79 -10.82 -16.68
C LEU A 14 18.05 -11.11 -15.38
N ALA A 15 18.43 -10.44 -14.30
CA ALA A 15 17.73 -10.52 -13.03
C ALA A 15 16.34 -9.89 -13.17
N TYR A 16 15.31 -10.58 -12.69
CA TYR A 16 13.93 -10.10 -12.68
C TYR A 16 13.17 -10.60 -11.45
N GLN A 17 12.08 -9.91 -11.14
CA GLN A 17 11.12 -10.25 -10.09
C GLN A 17 9.71 -10.11 -10.64
N VAL A 18 8.80 -10.97 -10.17
CA VAL A 18 7.36 -10.89 -10.49
C VAL A 18 6.58 -10.88 -9.18
N PHE A 19 5.64 -9.96 -9.05
CA PHE A 19 4.72 -9.87 -7.91
C PHE A 19 3.36 -9.31 -8.33
N GLY A 20 2.41 -9.31 -7.40
CA GLY A 20 1.01 -9.00 -7.68
C GLY A 20 0.27 -10.17 -8.34
N ASP A 21 -1.04 -10.17 -8.18
CA ASP A 21 -1.97 -11.15 -8.74
C ASP A 21 -3.06 -10.49 -9.59
N GLY A 22 -2.91 -9.21 -9.88
CA GLY A 22 -3.84 -8.44 -10.70
C GLY A 22 -3.95 -8.96 -12.15
N PRO A 23 -5.10 -8.73 -12.81
CA PRO A 23 -5.40 -9.29 -14.13
C PRO A 23 -4.62 -8.64 -15.29
N VAL A 24 -3.90 -7.55 -15.04
CA VAL A 24 -3.11 -6.85 -16.06
C VAL A 24 -1.63 -7.18 -15.90
N GLU A 25 -1.03 -7.83 -16.89
CA GLU A 25 0.42 -8.04 -16.92
C GLU A 25 1.13 -6.72 -17.29
N LEU A 26 2.06 -6.28 -16.45
CA LEU A 26 2.81 -5.03 -16.64
C LEU A 26 4.32 -5.28 -16.48
N VAL A 27 5.11 -4.84 -17.46
CA VAL A 27 6.56 -4.84 -17.40
C VAL A 27 7.04 -3.43 -17.10
N TYR A 28 7.78 -3.27 -16.01
CA TYR A 28 8.39 -2.01 -15.63
C TYR A 28 9.83 -1.95 -16.15
N ALA A 29 10.02 -1.19 -17.23
CA ALA A 29 11.32 -0.79 -17.73
C ALA A 29 11.78 0.45 -16.96
N GLY A 30 12.67 0.22 -15.99
CA GLY A 30 13.17 1.25 -15.08
C GLY A 30 14.03 2.33 -15.74
N SER A 31 14.54 3.23 -14.89
CA SER A 31 15.44 4.32 -15.30
C SER A 31 16.84 3.79 -15.70
N PHE A 32 17.76 4.70 -16.03
CA PHE A 32 19.11 4.37 -16.50
C PHE A 32 19.93 3.52 -15.52
N VAL A 33 19.53 3.52 -14.24
CA VAL A 33 20.02 2.64 -13.18
C VAL A 33 18.85 2.03 -12.39
N SER A 34 19.04 0.80 -11.94
CA SER A 34 18.09 0.02 -11.16
C SER A 34 18.84 -0.99 -10.29
N HIS A 35 18.18 -1.44 -9.22
CA HIS A 35 18.63 -2.60 -8.47
C HIS A 35 17.44 -3.26 -7.77
N LEU A 36 17.07 -4.46 -8.19
CA LEU A 36 15.85 -5.14 -7.73
C LEU A 36 15.73 -5.25 -6.21
N GLU A 37 16.80 -5.62 -5.52
CA GLU A 37 16.75 -5.77 -4.05
C GLU A 37 16.81 -4.45 -3.28
N VAL A 38 17.48 -3.42 -3.82
CA VAL A 38 17.63 -2.14 -3.10
C VAL A 38 16.39 -1.27 -3.26
N PHE A 39 15.65 -1.39 -4.37
CA PHE A 39 14.41 -0.64 -4.58
C PHE A 39 13.38 -0.86 -3.46
N TRP A 40 13.25 -2.08 -2.94
CA TRP A 40 12.35 -2.39 -1.81
C TRP A 40 12.77 -1.73 -0.49
N THR A 41 13.95 -1.14 -0.41
CA THR A 41 14.38 -0.35 0.76
C THR A 41 13.92 1.11 0.69
N MET A 42 13.31 1.52 -0.42
CA MET A 42 12.82 2.88 -0.67
C MET A 42 11.30 2.90 -0.47
N PRO A 43 10.78 3.49 0.64
CA PRO A 43 9.36 3.43 0.97
C PRO A 43 8.43 3.96 -0.14
N GLU A 44 8.88 4.98 -0.87
CA GLU A 44 8.11 5.61 -1.94
C GLU A 44 7.97 4.68 -3.17
N PHE A 45 9.00 3.86 -3.43
CA PHE A 45 8.95 2.85 -4.49
C PHE A 45 8.10 1.65 -4.07
N GLU A 46 8.28 1.17 -2.83
CA GLU A 46 7.50 0.06 -2.28
C GLU A 46 6.00 0.37 -2.32
N ALA A 47 5.58 1.54 -1.81
CA ALA A 47 4.18 1.95 -1.79
C ALA A 47 3.56 2.03 -3.21
N PHE A 48 4.30 2.56 -4.18
CA PHE A 48 3.84 2.62 -5.57
C PHE A 48 3.68 1.22 -6.19
N MET A 49 4.64 0.33 -5.96
CA MET A 49 4.59 -1.03 -6.48
C MET A 49 3.50 -1.87 -5.81
N GLU A 50 3.30 -1.73 -4.50
CA GLU A 50 2.18 -2.34 -3.78
C GLU A 50 0.84 -1.88 -4.36
N ARG A 51 0.67 -0.58 -4.58
CA ARG A 51 -0.57 -0.05 -5.16
C ARG A 51 -0.80 -0.56 -6.58
N LEU A 52 0.21 -0.54 -7.45
CA LEU A 52 0.11 -1.11 -8.80
C LEU A 52 -0.25 -2.60 -8.76
N SER A 53 0.32 -3.35 -7.81
CA SER A 53 0.11 -4.80 -7.69
C SER A 53 -1.33 -5.20 -7.35
N THR A 54 -2.16 -4.25 -6.88
CA THR A 54 -3.57 -4.50 -6.59
C THR A 54 -4.41 -4.75 -7.85
N PHE A 55 -3.96 -4.27 -9.02
CA PHE A 55 -4.62 -4.49 -10.30
C PHE A 55 -3.69 -4.95 -11.43
N CYS A 56 -2.37 -5.00 -11.18
CA CYS A 56 -1.37 -5.55 -12.09
C CYS A 56 -0.62 -6.76 -11.50
N ARG A 57 -0.24 -7.69 -12.36
CA ARG A 57 0.89 -8.61 -12.14
C ARG A 57 2.13 -7.93 -12.73
N VAL A 58 3.02 -7.46 -11.87
CA VAL A 58 4.14 -6.58 -12.22
C VAL A 58 5.42 -7.37 -12.35
N LEU A 59 6.14 -7.15 -13.45
CA LEU A 59 7.49 -7.64 -13.71
C LEU A 59 8.46 -6.46 -13.59
N LEU A 60 9.39 -6.54 -12.63
CA LEU A 60 10.57 -5.67 -12.56
C LEU A 60 11.79 -6.44 -13.07
N PHE A 61 12.71 -5.76 -13.73
CA PHE A 61 14.00 -6.36 -14.09
C PHE A 61 15.12 -5.34 -14.04
N ASP A 62 16.33 -5.83 -13.82
CA ASP A 62 17.54 -5.05 -14.04
C ASP A 62 18.02 -5.27 -15.47
N LYS A 63 18.25 -4.21 -16.24
CA LYS A 63 18.82 -4.34 -17.60
C LYS A 63 20.27 -4.79 -17.56
N ALA A 64 20.78 -5.35 -18.65
CA ALA A 64 22.18 -5.80 -18.68
C ALA A 64 23.16 -4.66 -18.35
N GLY A 65 24.19 -4.97 -17.55
CA GLY A 65 25.15 -3.98 -17.04
C GLY A 65 24.72 -3.19 -15.82
N VAL A 66 23.50 -3.42 -15.30
CA VAL A 66 22.94 -2.70 -14.16
C VAL A 66 22.40 -3.69 -13.14
N GLY A 67 22.46 -3.31 -11.86
CA GLY A 67 21.88 -4.03 -10.73
C GLY A 67 22.41 -5.46 -10.63
N LEU A 68 21.50 -6.43 -10.58
CA LEU A 68 21.81 -7.85 -10.43
C LEU A 68 21.99 -8.60 -11.75
N SER A 69 21.79 -7.96 -12.90
CA SER A 69 21.99 -8.57 -14.22
C SER A 69 23.45 -8.64 -14.62
N ASP A 70 23.77 -9.55 -15.56
CA ASP A 70 25.14 -9.74 -16.00
C ASP A 70 25.81 -8.43 -16.46
N PRO A 71 27.08 -8.20 -16.09
CA PRO A 71 27.82 -7.03 -16.56
C PRO A 71 28.08 -7.13 -18.06
N VAL A 72 28.02 -5.99 -18.75
CA VAL A 72 28.33 -5.90 -20.19
C VAL A 72 29.54 -5.00 -20.44
N PRO A 73 30.40 -5.35 -21.42
CA PRO A 73 31.58 -4.54 -21.75
C PRO A 73 31.22 -3.22 -22.43
N GLN A 74 30.03 -3.16 -23.05
CA GLN A 74 29.51 -1.98 -23.73
C GLN A 74 28.00 -1.93 -23.55
N VAL A 75 27.45 -0.71 -23.58
CA VAL A 75 26.01 -0.52 -23.51
C VAL A 75 25.35 -1.14 -24.73
N ARG A 76 24.28 -1.89 -24.49
CA ARG A 76 23.54 -2.56 -25.54
C ARG A 76 22.71 -1.59 -26.38
N THR A 77 22.54 -1.93 -27.64
CA THR A 77 21.74 -1.18 -28.61
C THR A 77 20.26 -1.15 -28.21
N LEU A 78 19.48 -0.24 -28.81
CA LEU A 78 18.05 -0.13 -28.52
C LEU A 78 17.29 -1.42 -28.84
N ASP A 79 17.62 -2.08 -29.96
CA ASP A 79 17.02 -3.35 -30.38
C ASP A 79 17.37 -4.50 -29.42
N GLU A 80 18.60 -4.54 -28.93
CA GLU A 80 18.99 -5.50 -27.90
C GLU A 80 18.24 -5.27 -26.59
N ARG A 81 18.02 -4.01 -26.18
CA ARG A 81 17.22 -3.69 -24.98
C ARG A 81 15.75 -4.06 -25.16
N ALA A 82 15.19 -3.89 -26.36
CA ALA A 82 13.87 -4.42 -26.67
C ALA A 82 13.85 -5.96 -26.59
N SER A 83 14.92 -6.63 -27.00
CA SER A 83 15.07 -8.08 -26.83
C SER A 83 15.20 -8.50 -25.36
N GLU A 84 15.76 -7.65 -24.49
CA GLU A 84 15.78 -7.89 -23.03
C GLU A 84 14.37 -7.86 -22.44
N LEU A 85 13.53 -6.90 -22.85
CA LEU A 85 12.11 -6.87 -22.48
C LEU A 85 11.40 -8.17 -22.91
N GLU A 86 11.66 -8.62 -24.14
CA GLU A 86 11.10 -9.87 -24.65
C GLU A 86 11.53 -11.08 -23.83
N ALA A 87 12.82 -11.18 -23.50
CA ALA A 87 13.38 -12.28 -22.72
C ALA A 87 12.79 -12.39 -21.31
N VAL A 88 12.65 -11.26 -20.61
CA VAL A 88 12.06 -11.27 -19.26
C VAL A 88 10.55 -11.56 -19.32
N MET A 89 9.84 -11.04 -20.33
CA MET A 89 8.44 -11.38 -20.56
C MET A 89 8.25 -12.88 -20.78
N ASP A 90 9.05 -13.49 -21.66
CA ASP A 90 8.97 -14.92 -21.96
C ASP A 90 9.28 -15.77 -20.71
N ALA A 91 10.29 -15.41 -19.92
CA ALA A 91 10.64 -16.09 -18.68
C ALA A 91 9.53 -15.99 -17.61
N ALA A 92 8.82 -14.86 -17.54
CA ALA A 92 7.70 -14.66 -16.62
C ALA A 92 6.36 -15.25 -17.12
N GLY A 93 6.32 -15.68 -18.38
CA GLY A 93 5.12 -16.18 -19.06
C GLY A 93 4.16 -15.08 -19.54
N PHE A 94 4.64 -13.84 -19.71
CA PHE A 94 3.84 -12.71 -20.15
C PHE A 94 3.68 -12.75 -21.68
N GLY A 95 2.49 -13.17 -22.13
CA GLY A 95 2.18 -13.26 -23.56
C GLY A 95 1.95 -11.89 -24.20
N ARG A 96 1.25 -11.00 -23.50
CA ARG A 96 0.98 -9.63 -23.95
C ARG A 96 0.82 -8.71 -22.75
N ALA A 97 1.71 -7.73 -22.62
CA ALA A 97 1.82 -6.91 -21.40
C ALA A 97 1.72 -5.41 -21.69
N VAL A 98 1.39 -4.65 -20.64
CA VAL A 98 1.61 -3.20 -20.59
C VAL A 98 3.10 -2.96 -20.41
N LEU A 99 3.68 -2.04 -21.18
CA LEU A 99 5.07 -1.63 -20.97
C LEU A 99 5.07 -0.27 -20.26
N PHE A 100 5.62 -0.21 -19.06
CA PHE A 100 5.86 1.01 -18.33
C PHE A 100 7.32 1.41 -18.51
N GLY A 101 7.60 2.42 -19.33
CA GLY A 101 8.94 2.96 -19.55
C GLY A 101 9.16 4.23 -18.73
N LEU A 102 9.96 4.14 -17.66
CA LEU A 102 10.44 5.31 -16.92
C LEU A 102 11.74 5.80 -17.57
N SER A 103 11.81 7.07 -17.93
CA SER A 103 13.07 7.72 -18.31
C SER A 103 13.77 6.97 -19.45
N GLU A 104 14.98 6.47 -19.21
CA GLU A 104 15.77 5.62 -20.11
C GLU A 104 15.08 4.34 -20.59
N GLY A 105 14.13 3.79 -19.81
CA GLY A 105 13.31 2.65 -20.21
C GLY A 105 12.29 3.00 -21.29
N GLY A 106 11.95 4.28 -21.45
CA GLY A 106 10.97 4.77 -22.44
C GLY A 106 11.34 4.42 -23.88
N PRO A 107 12.53 4.78 -24.40
CA PRO A 107 12.91 4.44 -25.77
C PRO A 107 12.91 2.95 -26.09
N ALA A 108 13.32 2.09 -25.16
CA ALA A 108 13.27 0.64 -25.37
C ALA A 108 11.82 0.15 -25.43
N ALA A 109 10.94 0.66 -24.55
CA ALA A 109 9.52 0.36 -24.57
C ALA A 109 8.82 0.87 -25.85
N MET A 110 9.19 2.06 -26.35
CA MET A 110 8.70 2.60 -27.62
C MET A 110 9.11 1.73 -28.81
N LEU A 111 10.39 1.33 -28.89
CA LEU A 111 10.85 0.44 -29.95
C LEU A 111 10.15 -0.93 -29.88
N PHE A 112 9.99 -1.48 -28.68
CA PHE A 112 9.27 -2.73 -28.50
C PHE A 112 7.82 -2.61 -28.98
N ALA A 113 7.09 -1.57 -28.54
CA ALA A 113 5.70 -1.36 -28.94
C ALA A 113 5.54 -1.16 -30.46
N ALA A 114 6.50 -0.48 -31.10
CA ALA A 114 6.51 -0.28 -32.54
C ALA A 114 6.79 -1.56 -33.34
N THR A 115 7.62 -2.47 -32.80
CA THR A 115 8.11 -3.66 -33.52
C THR A 115 7.36 -4.95 -33.17
N ARG A 116 6.72 -5.02 -32.00
CA ARG A 116 5.99 -6.18 -31.47
C ARG A 116 4.58 -5.78 -30.97
N PRO A 117 3.74 -5.12 -31.80
CA PRO A 117 2.43 -4.63 -31.37
C PRO A 117 1.50 -5.74 -30.84
N GLU A 118 1.68 -6.99 -31.29
CA GLU A 118 0.95 -8.16 -30.81
C GLU A 118 1.32 -8.56 -29.37
N ARG A 119 2.54 -8.23 -28.93
CA ARG A 119 3.03 -8.45 -27.56
C ARG A 119 2.77 -7.25 -26.64
N THR A 120 2.34 -6.11 -27.18
CA THR A 120 2.06 -4.89 -26.42
C THR A 120 0.56 -4.68 -26.21
N ARG A 121 0.14 -4.65 -24.94
CA ARG A 121 -1.25 -4.32 -24.54
C ARG A 121 -1.50 -2.82 -24.57
N ALA A 122 -0.62 -2.07 -23.93
CA ALA A 122 -0.61 -0.62 -23.82
C ALA A 122 0.81 -0.15 -23.48
N LEU A 123 1.07 1.14 -23.62
CA LEU A 123 2.35 1.77 -23.31
C LEU A 123 2.12 2.88 -22.29
N ILE A 124 2.93 2.93 -21.23
CA ILE A 124 2.98 4.02 -20.27
C ILE A 124 4.38 4.60 -20.33
N LEU A 125 4.50 5.88 -20.66
CA LEU A 125 5.77 6.59 -20.81
C LEU A 125 5.85 7.65 -19.71
N SER A 126 6.78 7.52 -18.78
CA SER A 126 6.91 8.48 -17.69
C SER A 126 8.28 9.14 -17.62
N GLY A 127 8.30 10.48 -17.55
CA GLY A 127 9.53 11.26 -17.45
C GLY A 127 10.53 10.95 -18.57
N THR A 128 10.05 10.68 -19.79
CA THR A 128 10.88 10.21 -20.91
C THR A 128 10.75 11.11 -22.14
N PHE A 129 11.49 10.79 -23.20
CA PHE A 129 11.64 11.62 -24.38
C PHE A 129 11.93 10.78 -25.63
N ALA A 130 11.55 11.30 -26.79
CA ALA A 130 11.93 10.72 -28.08
C ALA A 130 13.34 11.15 -28.53
N TYR A 131 13.73 12.37 -28.18
CA TYR A 131 15.01 12.97 -28.54
C TYR A 131 15.37 14.02 -27.50
N PHE A 132 16.65 14.09 -27.10
CA PHE A 132 17.08 14.99 -26.03
C PHE A 132 17.92 16.18 -26.51
N GLY A 133 18.56 16.09 -27.69
CA GLY A 133 19.46 17.14 -28.19
C GLY A 133 20.87 17.16 -27.60
N ILE A 134 21.14 16.34 -26.58
CA ILE A 134 22.49 16.10 -26.06
C ILE A 134 23.12 14.96 -26.85
N THR A 135 24.35 15.14 -27.30
CA THR A 135 25.01 14.16 -28.18
C THR A 135 26.34 13.67 -27.61
N GLU A 136 26.95 14.45 -26.73
CA GLU A 136 28.25 14.17 -26.13
C GLU A 136 28.37 14.77 -24.73
N TRP A 137 29.31 14.26 -23.92
CA TRP A 137 29.57 14.78 -22.57
C TRP A 137 29.95 16.27 -22.56
N ALA A 138 30.58 16.76 -23.62
CA ALA A 138 30.94 18.18 -23.73
C ALA A 138 29.71 19.10 -23.75
N ASP A 139 28.53 18.61 -24.16
CA ASP A 139 27.29 19.38 -24.13
C ASP A 139 26.88 19.75 -22.68
N PHE A 140 27.38 19.05 -21.66
CA PHE A 140 27.17 19.42 -20.26
C PHE A 140 28.00 20.61 -19.79
N ASP A 141 29.07 20.95 -20.50
CA ASP A 141 29.94 22.09 -20.18
C ASP A 141 29.72 23.29 -21.12
N ARG A 142 28.95 23.10 -22.20
CA ARG A 142 28.55 24.17 -23.13
C ARG A 142 27.55 25.13 -22.49
N GLY A 143 27.47 26.35 -23.04
CA GLY A 143 26.48 27.32 -22.61
C GLY A 143 25.05 26.81 -22.86
N ALA A 144 24.18 26.91 -21.87
CA ALA A 144 22.79 26.47 -21.98
C ALA A 144 22.03 27.14 -23.14
N ALA A 145 22.41 28.36 -23.53
CA ALA A 145 21.87 29.06 -24.70
C ALA A 145 22.20 28.36 -26.03
N ASP A 146 23.37 27.72 -26.14
CA ASP A 146 23.78 27.00 -27.36
C ASP A 146 22.98 25.71 -27.52
N LEU A 147 22.79 24.97 -26.41
CA LEU A 147 21.91 23.80 -26.41
C LEU A 147 20.45 24.20 -26.68
N HIS A 148 19.99 25.30 -26.07
CA HIS A 148 18.66 25.84 -26.32
C HIS A 148 18.43 26.09 -27.81
N ALA A 149 19.37 26.77 -28.48
CA ALA A 149 19.28 27.05 -29.91
C ALA A 149 19.31 25.77 -30.78
N ARG A 150 20.08 24.75 -30.38
CA ARG A 150 20.15 23.46 -31.08
C ARG A 150 18.84 22.68 -30.96
N ILE A 151 18.34 22.50 -29.73
CA ILE A 151 17.08 21.80 -29.48
C ILE A 151 15.93 22.49 -30.20
N MET A 152 15.92 23.83 -30.20
CA MET A 152 14.98 24.64 -30.98
C MET A 152 14.95 24.29 -32.47
N GLY A 153 16.12 24.17 -33.09
CA GLY A 153 16.23 23.85 -34.52
C GLY A 153 15.74 22.44 -34.85
N GLU A 154 15.76 21.52 -33.90
CA GLU A 154 15.43 20.10 -34.12
C GLU A 154 14.04 19.69 -33.68
N MET A 155 13.55 20.26 -32.58
CA MET A 155 12.25 19.90 -31.98
C MET A 155 11.16 20.91 -32.33
N GLY A 156 11.51 22.13 -32.77
CA GLY A 156 10.56 23.21 -33.02
C GLY A 156 10.26 24.06 -31.78
N GLU A 157 9.54 25.17 -31.99
CA GLU A 157 9.33 26.19 -30.96
C GLU A 157 8.45 25.71 -29.79
N ASP A 158 7.48 24.85 -30.08
CA ASP A 158 6.48 24.38 -29.09
C ASP A 158 7.07 23.41 -28.05
N TYR A 159 8.18 22.74 -28.39
CA TYR A 159 8.80 21.69 -27.56
C TYR A 159 10.17 22.10 -26.99
N ARG A 160 10.44 23.40 -26.91
CA ARG A 160 11.71 23.91 -26.42
C ARG A 160 11.76 23.95 -24.89
N PRO A 161 12.77 23.35 -24.25
CA PRO A 161 13.05 23.60 -22.85
C PRO A 161 13.59 25.01 -22.64
N SER A 162 13.30 25.61 -21.48
CA SER A 162 13.89 26.89 -21.11
C SER A 162 15.40 26.75 -20.85
N ILE A 163 16.12 27.88 -20.89
CA ILE A 163 17.55 27.92 -20.54
C ILE A 163 17.78 27.40 -19.12
N GLU A 164 16.85 27.69 -18.20
CA GLU A 164 16.91 27.25 -16.80
C GLU A 164 16.73 25.73 -16.69
N GLN A 165 15.78 25.14 -17.43
CA GLN A 165 15.59 23.68 -17.48
C GLN A 165 16.84 22.98 -18.03
N ILE A 166 17.43 23.52 -19.11
CA ILE A 166 18.69 23.00 -19.67
C ILE A 166 19.82 23.08 -18.64
N ALA A 167 20.00 24.22 -17.99
CA ALA A 167 21.04 24.40 -16.99
C ALA A 167 20.89 23.44 -15.80
N ALA A 168 19.66 23.21 -15.34
CA ALA A 168 19.35 22.25 -14.27
C ALA A 168 19.67 20.81 -14.70
N PHE A 169 19.33 20.43 -15.93
CA PHE A 169 19.70 19.14 -16.47
C PHE A 169 21.22 18.98 -16.61
N GLN A 170 21.92 20.05 -17.02
CA GLN A 170 23.38 20.02 -17.12
C GLN A 170 24.06 19.81 -15.77
N GLU A 171 23.50 20.34 -14.69
CA GLU A 171 23.95 20.07 -13.32
C GLU A 171 23.82 18.58 -12.95
N PHE A 172 22.75 17.92 -13.38
CA PHE A 172 22.61 16.46 -13.23
C PHE A 172 23.67 15.69 -14.03
N GLY A 173 23.92 16.08 -15.29
CA GLY A 173 24.99 15.50 -16.10
C GLY A 173 26.36 15.65 -15.44
N ARG A 174 26.71 16.86 -14.98
CA ARG A 174 27.96 17.13 -14.26
C ARG A 174 28.11 16.30 -13.00
N ALA A 175 27.04 16.20 -12.19
CA ALA A 175 27.05 15.36 -10.98
C ALA A 175 27.27 13.88 -11.33
N SER A 176 26.61 13.39 -12.37
CA SER A 176 26.74 12.00 -12.84
C SER A 176 28.15 11.70 -13.36
N GLY A 177 28.79 12.66 -14.03
CA GLY A 177 30.14 12.50 -14.57
C GLY A 177 31.27 12.63 -13.54
N SER A 178 31.07 13.37 -12.45
CA SER A 178 32.17 13.77 -11.54
C SER A 178 32.09 13.17 -10.13
N VAL A 179 30.89 12.93 -9.61
CA VAL A 179 30.67 12.53 -8.20
C VAL A 179 29.71 11.36 -8.06
N TRP A 180 29.65 10.49 -9.08
CA TRP A 180 28.84 9.27 -9.03
C TRP A 180 29.16 8.42 -7.78
N GLY A 181 28.12 7.90 -7.14
CA GLY A 181 28.21 7.10 -5.93
C GLY A 181 28.09 7.93 -4.64
N THR A 182 27.97 9.26 -4.73
CA THR A 182 27.76 10.14 -3.56
C THR A 182 26.28 10.36 -3.24
N GLY A 183 25.38 10.03 -4.18
CA GLY A 183 23.94 10.32 -4.11
C GLY A 183 23.57 11.68 -4.70
N ALA A 184 24.55 12.51 -5.08
CA ALA A 184 24.31 13.87 -5.55
C ALA A 184 23.63 13.94 -6.93
N ALA A 185 23.81 12.92 -7.78
CA ALA A 185 23.16 12.84 -9.08
C ALA A 185 21.70 12.42 -8.90
N LEU A 186 21.44 11.33 -8.17
CA LEU A 186 20.06 10.90 -7.93
C LEU A 186 19.26 11.86 -7.04
N LYS A 187 19.90 12.59 -6.13
CA LYS A 187 19.20 13.63 -5.33
C LYS A 187 18.67 14.77 -6.20
N ARG A 188 19.29 15.02 -7.35
CA ARG A 188 18.78 16.00 -8.33
C ARG A 188 17.56 15.45 -9.07
N LEU A 189 17.57 14.17 -9.46
CA LEU A 189 16.41 13.53 -10.09
C LEU A 189 15.24 13.30 -9.13
N PHE A 190 15.53 13.03 -7.86
CA PHE A 190 14.52 12.75 -6.83
C PHE A 190 14.68 13.71 -5.63
N PRO A 191 14.31 15.00 -5.78
CA PRO A 191 14.42 15.97 -4.70
C PRO A 191 13.64 15.59 -3.43
N ALA A 192 12.51 14.88 -3.54
CA ALA A 192 11.73 14.46 -2.38
C ALA A 192 12.38 13.31 -1.60
N ALA A 193 13.25 12.51 -2.21
CA ALA A 193 13.88 11.36 -1.57
C ALA A 193 14.73 11.78 -0.33
N GLY A 194 14.43 11.20 0.84
CA GLY A 194 14.90 11.73 2.12
C GLY A 194 16.41 11.63 2.42
N SER A 195 17.12 10.65 1.85
CA SER A 195 18.49 10.32 2.26
C SER A 195 19.51 10.29 1.11
N VAL A 196 20.36 11.32 1.04
CA VAL A 196 21.48 11.36 0.07
C VAL A 196 22.44 10.17 0.26
N ARG A 197 22.63 9.73 1.51
CA ARG A 197 23.47 8.55 1.80
C ARG A 197 22.88 7.27 1.20
N GLN A 198 21.56 7.09 1.30
CA GLN A 198 20.86 5.95 0.72
C GLN A 198 20.91 6.01 -0.81
N LEU A 199 20.70 7.19 -1.39
CA LEU A 199 20.84 7.40 -2.84
C LEU A 199 22.26 7.10 -3.32
N GLY A 200 23.29 7.49 -2.57
CA GLY A 200 24.68 7.14 -2.92
C GLY A 200 24.95 5.64 -2.82
N MET A 201 24.34 4.94 -1.86
CA MET A 201 24.37 3.48 -1.82
C MET A 201 23.70 2.88 -3.06
N PHE A 202 22.51 3.36 -3.41
CA PHE A 202 21.79 2.92 -4.59
C PHE A 202 22.58 3.16 -5.89
N GLU A 203 23.20 4.34 -6.06
CA GLU A 203 24.09 4.63 -7.21
C GLU A 203 25.20 3.57 -7.34
N ARG A 204 25.90 3.27 -6.25
CA ARG A 204 27.04 2.31 -6.25
C ARG A 204 26.60 0.86 -6.45
N MET A 205 25.44 0.48 -5.92
CA MET A 205 24.91 -0.87 -6.08
C MET A 205 24.35 -1.07 -7.49
N SER A 206 23.73 -0.05 -8.09
CA SER A 206 23.09 -0.16 -9.39
C SER A 206 24.08 -0.14 -10.55
N ALA A 207 25.12 0.69 -10.50
CA ALA A 207 26.11 0.77 -11.57
C ALA A 207 27.47 1.29 -11.09
N SER A 208 28.54 0.76 -11.69
CA SER A 208 29.86 1.39 -11.59
C SER A 208 29.86 2.77 -12.28
N PRO A 209 30.75 3.71 -11.89
CA PRO A 209 30.80 5.03 -12.52
C PRO A 209 30.96 5.00 -14.04
N GLY A 210 31.78 4.08 -14.56
CA GLY A 210 31.98 3.91 -16.00
C GLY A 210 30.71 3.45 -16.71
N MET A 211 29.94 2.55 -16.08
CA MET A 211 28.70 2.03 -16.67
C MET A 211 27.53 3.02 -16.58
N ALA A 212 27.43 3.77 -15.48
CA ALA A 212 26.49 4.89 -15.38
C ALA A 212 26.75 5.94 -16.47
N ARG A 213 28.03 6.33 -16.63
CA ARG A 213 28.46 7.27 -17.68
C ARG A 213 28.15 6.73 -19.08
N ALA A 214 28.50 5.49 -19.37
CA ALA A 214 28.25 4.90 -20.69
C ALA A 214 26.74 4.80 -20.98
N THR A 215 25.92 4.44 -19.98
CA THR A 215 24.46 4.35 -20.13
C THR A 215 23.84 5.70 -20.44
N LEU A 216 24.22 6.75 -19.70
CA LEU A 216 23.74 8.12 -19.96
C LEU A 216 24.17 8.61 -21.35
N GLU A 217 25.43 8.38 -21.74
CA GLU A 217 25.90 8.75 -23.08
C GLU A 217 25.13 8.05 -24.19
N ALA A 218 24.83 6.76 -24.01
CA ALA A 218 24.02 6.01 -24.96
C ALA A 218 22.59 6.56 -25.02
N LEU A 219 21.97 6.83 -23.87
CA LEU A 219 20.60 7.38 -23.78
C LEU A 219 20.47 8.68 -24.57
N PHE A 220 21.39 9.63 -24.40
CA PHE A 220 21.28 10.94 -25.06
C PHE A 220 21.41 10.87 -26.58
N ARG A 221 22.12 9.86 -27.10
CA ARG A 221 22.26 9.63 -28.53
C ARG A 221 21.06 8.92 -29.17
N ILE A 222 20.05 8.54 -28.39
CA ILE A 222 18.86 7.90 -28.93
C ILE A 222 17.97 8.96 -29.60
N ASP A 223 17.54 8.64 -30.82
CA ASP A 223 16.48 9.35 -31.52
C ASP A 223 15.37 8.36 -31.90
N ALA A 224 14.28 8.39 -31.14
CA ALA A 224 13.09 7.58 -31.34
C ALA A 224 11.99 8.33 -32.12
N ARG A 225 12.21 9.58 -32.55
CA ARG A 225 11.21 10.36 -33.33
C ARG A 225 10.71 9.60 -34.57
N PRO A 226 11.55 8.90 -35.36
CA PRO A 226 11.10 8.23 -36.58
C PRO A 226 10.07 7.10 -36.36
N ILE A 227 9.98 6.54 -35.15
CA ILE A 227 9.12 5.38 -34.86
C ILE A 227 7.81 5.75 -34.14
N LEU A 228 7.65 6.99 -33.66
CA LEU A 228 6.49 7.35 -32.83
C LEU A 228 5.15 7.14 -33.56
N SER A 229 5.10 7.53 -34.83
CA SER A 229 3.89 7.39 -35.66
C SER A 229 3.50 5.94 -35.98
N THR A 230 4.41 4.97 -35.73
CA THR A 230 4.13 3.54 -35.98
C THR A 230 3.64 2.82 -34.72
N ILE A 231 3.66 3.46 -33.56
CA ILE A 231 3.13 2.89 -32.31
C ILE A 231 1.60 2.92 -32.38
N THR A 232 0.99 1.74 -32.41
CA THR A 232 -0.47 1.57 -32.43
C THR A 232 -1.08 1.23 -31.08
N ALA A 233 -0.25 0.95 -30.07
CA ALA A 233 -0.71 0.62 -28.73
C ALA A 233 -1.31 1.88 -28.06
N PRO A 234 -2.44 1.75 -27.31
CA PRO A 234 -2.91 2.83 -26.44
C PRO A 234 -1.76 3.32 -25.56
N THR A 235 -1.55 4.62 -25.50
CA THR A 235 -0.39 5.22 -24.83
C THR A 235 -0.81 6.27 -23.82
N LEU A 236 -0.30 6.17 -22.59
CA LEU A 236 -0.39 7.20 -21.57
C LEU A 236 1.00 7.79 -21.33
N VAL A 237 1.12 9.10 -21.44
CA VAL A 237 2.35 9.86 -21.15
C VAL A 237 2.15 10.58 -19.82
N ILE A 238 3.03 10.36 -18.85
CA ILE A 238 2.96 10.94 -17.52
C ILE A 238 4.23 11.77 -17.26
N HIS A 239 4.10 13.07 -17.02
CA HIS A 239 5.28 13.93 -16.90
C HIS A 239 5.10 15.01 -15.84
N ALA A 240 6.06 15.11 -14.91
CA ALA A 240 6.09 16.20 -13.93
C ALA A 240 6.51 17.52 -14.59
N THR A 241 5.77 18.60 -14.32
CA THR A 241 6.00 19.92 -14.93
C THR A 241 7.35 20.55 -14.55
N GLY A 242 7.89 20.21 -13.36
CA GLY A 242 9.17 20.66 -12.84
C GLY A 242 10.29 19.61 -12.89
N ASP A 243 10.13 18.52 -13.63
CA ASP A 243 11.15 17.49 -13.83
C ASP A 243 12.43 18.06 -14.47
N LEU A 244 13.59 17.49 -14.11
CA LEU A 244 14.86 17.76 -14.78
C LEU A 244 14.86 17.29 -16.23
N VAL A 245 14.22 16.16 -16.53
CA VAL A 245 13.92 15.81 -17.91
C VAL A 245 12.76 16.71 -18.34
N PRO A 246 12.96 17.64 -19.30
CA PRO A 246 11.96 18.67 -19.54
C PRO A 246 10.61 18.10 -20.01
N VAL A 247 9.52 18.60 -19.44
CA VAL A 247 8.12 18.21 -19.74
C VAL A 247 7.78 18.29 -21.24
N GLN A 248 8.49 19.14 -21.97
CA GLN A 248 8.36 19.28 -23.42
C GLN A 248 8.66 17.96 -24.16
N GLY A 249 9.50 17.08 -23.61
CA GLY A 249 9.72 15.73 -24.15
C GLY A 249 8.45 14.88 -24.08
N GLY A 250 7.72 14.93 -22.96
CA GLY A 250 6.43 14.28 -22.79
C GLY A 250 5.35 14.86 -23.72
N ARG A 251 5.27 16.19 -23.83
CA ARG A 251 4.37 16.86 -24.79
C ARG A 251 4.62 16.41 -26.22
N TYR A 252 5.88 16.37 -26.64
CA TYR A 252 6.25 15.89 -27.97
C TYR A 252 5.78 14.45 -28.22
N LEU A 253 5.99 13.55 -27.24
CA LEU A 253 5.53 12.17 -27.33
C LEU A 253 4.01 12.08 -27.49
N ALA A 254 3.25 12.83 -26.69
CA ALA A 254 1.79 12.84 -26.75
C ALA A 254 1.25 13.33 -28.10
N ASP A 255 1.89 14.34 -28.69
CA ASP A 255 1.46 14.90 -29.99
C ASP A 255 1.84 14.01 -31.19
N HIS A 256 2.88 13.19 -31.06
CA HIS A 256 3.45 12.40 -32.18
C HIS A 256 3.15 10.90 -32.11
N ILE A 257 2.64 10.40 -30.98
CA ILE A 257 2.13 9.03 -30.85
C ILE A 257 0.61 9.03 -31.09
N PRO A 258 0.09 8.29 -32.10
CA PRO A 258 -1.34 8.28 -32.40
C PRO A 258 -2.22 7.89 -31.21
N GLY A 259 -3.09 8.80 -30.79
CA GLY A 259 -4.06 8.54 -29.72
C GLY A 259 -3.45 8.50 -28.31
N ALA A 260 -2.24 9.02 -28.12
CA ALA A 260 -1.65 9.15 -26.79
C ALA A 260 -2.42 10.16 -25.92
N GLN A 261 -2.50 9.86 -24.63
CA GLN A 261 -3.04 10.75 -23.60
C GLN A 261 -1.88 11.34 -22.80
N LEU A 262 -1.96 12.62 -22.45
CA LEU A 262 -0.96 13.30 -21.63
C LEU A 262 -1.55 13.62 -20.25
N LEU A 263 -0.86 13.14 -19.21
CA LEU A 263 -1.05 13.50 -17.81
C LEU A 263 0.15 14.34 -17.36
N GLU A 264 -0.03 15.66 -17.28
CA GLU A 264 0.95 16.53 -16.63
C GLU A 264 0.66 16.58 -15.13
N VAL A 265 1.70 16.35 -14.32
CA VAL A 265 1.59 16.31 -12.87
C VAL A 265 2.38 17.49 -12.29
N ASP A 266 1.81 18.17 -11.30
CA ASP A 266 2.55 19.17 -10.54
C ASP A 266 3.59 18.48 -9.66
N GLY A 267 4.87 18.78 -9.87
CA GLY A 267 5.97 18.17 -9.12
C GLY A 267 7.34 18.42 -9.75
N THR A 268 8.39 18.10 -9.01
CA THR A 268 9.79 18.25 -9.45
C THR A 268 10.57 16.94 -9.48
N ASP A 269 10.02 15.86 -8.92
CA ASP A 269 10.63 14.54 -8.96
C ASP A 269 10.45 13.89 -10.34
N HIS A 270 11.53 13.28 -10.81
CA HIS A 270 11.58 12.58 -12.09
C HIS A 270 10.68 11.34 -12.15
N ALA A 271 10.40 10.76 -10.99
CA ALA A 271 9.36 9.76 -10.79
C ALA A 271 8.19 10.43 -10.05
N PRO A 272 7.17 10.94 -10.77
CA PRO A 272 6.15 11.79 -10.19
C PRO A 272 5.32 11.11 -9.08
N TRP A 273 5.30 9.77 -9.04
CA TRP A 273 4.62 9.00 -7.98
C TRP A 273 5.35 8.98 -6.64
N ILE A 274 6.57 9.52 -6.56
CA ILE A 274 7.23 9.75 -5.26
C ILE A 274 6.45 10.78 -4.44
N ALA A 275 5.94 11.83 -5.09
CA ALA A 275 5.19 12.89 -4.43
C ALA A 275 3.68 12.61 -4.42
N ASN A 276 3.13 12.10 -5.54
CA ASN A 276 1.69 11.92 -5.74
C ASN A 276 1.34 10.47 -6.16
N PRO A 277 1.57 9.45 -5.32
CA PRO A 277 1.37 8.05 -5.69
C PRO A 277 -0.11 7.71 -5.99
N ASP A 278 -1.04 8.26 -5.21
CA ASP A 278 -2.48 7.92 -5.33
C ASP A 278 -3.10 8.46 -6.63
N GLU A 279 -2.79 9.70 -6.99
CA GLU A 279 -3.26 10.33 -8.24
C GLU A 279 -2.77 9.51 -9.44
N ILE A 280 -1.47 9.24 -9.50
CA ILE A 280 -0.86 8.57 -10.64
C ILE A 280 -1.31 7.12 -10.77
N THR A 281 -1.42 6.40 -9.66
CA THR A 281 -1.91 5.01 -9.70
C THR A 281 -3.38 4.93 -10.08
N SER A 282 -4.21 5.91 -9.68
CA SER A 282 -5.63 5.98 -10.07
C SER A 282 -5.78 6.25 -11.57
N GLU A 283 -4.99 7.16 -12.13
CA GLU A 283 -4.98 7.44 -13.58
C GLU A 283 -4.46 6.25 -14.39
N ILE A 284 -3.42 5.57 -13.91
CA ILE A 284 -2.93 4.33 -14.53
C ILE A 284 -4.01 3.24 -14.48
N GLU A 285 -4.69 3.08 -13.34
CA GLU A 285 -5.76 2.09 -13.19
C GLU A 285 -6.94 2.38 -14.14
N GLU A 286 -7.37 3.63 -14.22
CA GLU A 286 -8.41 4.05 -15.16
C GLU A 286 -7.99 3.79 -16.61
N PHE A 287 -6.78 4.19 -16.99
CA PHE A 287 -6.25 3.99 -18.34
C PHE A 287 -6.20 2.49 -18.72
N LEU A 288 -5.81 1.61 -17.79
CA LEU A 288 -5.63 0.19 -18.07
C LEU A 288 -6.91 -0.65 -17.99
N THR A 289 -7.87 -0.22 -17.17
CA THR A 289 -9.08 -0.99 -16.85
C THR A 289 -10.37 -0.35 -17.37
N GLY A 290 -10.36 0.94 -17.71
CA GLY A 290 -11.54 1.70 -18.12
C GLY A 290 -12.53 2.01 -17.00
N SER A 291 -12.11 1.80 -15.74
CA SER A 291 -12.93 2.01 -14.56
C SER A 291 -12.06 2.60 -13.45
N HIS A 292 -12.51 3.67 -12.81
CA HIS A 292 -12.08 3.94 -11.43
C HIS A 292 -12.52 2.73 -10.61
N ALA A 293 -11.61 1.79 -10.31
CA ALA A 293 -11.87 0.97 -9.16
C ALA A 293 -11.89 1.95 -7.98
N ALA A 294 -13.04 2.11 -7.34
CA ALA A 294 -13.04 2.66 -6.00
C ALA A 294 -11.92 1.94 -5.24
N PRO A 295 -11.00 2.66 -4.57
CA PRO A 295 -9.82 2.06 -3.95
C PRO A 295 -10.25 0.80 -3.24
N ALA A 296 -9.62 -0.33 -3.60
CA ALA A 296 -9.95 -1.68 -3.12
C ALA A 296 -10.52 -1.54 -1.72
N GLN A 297 -11.83 -1.79 -1.58
CA GLN A 297 -12.55 -1.57 -0.32
C GLN A 297 -11.63 -2.10 0.78
N SER A 298 -11.03 -1.21 1.58
CA SER A 298 -10.46 -1.62 2.84
C SER A 298 -11.58 -2.45 3.46
N HIS A 299 -11.32 -3.71 3.79
CA HIS A 299 -12.37 -4.61 4.25
C HIS A 299 -12.88 -4.01 5.55
N ARG A 300 -13.87 -3.11 5.46
CA ARG A 300 -14.34 -2.35 6.60
C ARG A 300 -15.32 -3.22 7.31
N ALA A 301 -15.01 -3.48 8.57
CA ALA A 301 -15.88 -4.22 9.44
C ALA A 301 -16.14 -3.37 10.68
N LEU A 302 -17.37 -3.44 11.17
CA LEU A 302 -17.65 -2.98 12.51
C LEU A 302 -16.88 -3.88 13.47
N ARG A 303 -15.94 -3.29 14.23
CA ARG A 303 -15.12 -3.99 15.22
C ARG A 303 -15.20 -3.25 16.55
N THR A 304 -15.12 -4.00 17.64
CA THR A 304 -14.84 -3.42 18.94
C THR A 304 -13.34 -3.45 19.20
N VAL A 305 -12.77 -2.29 19.48
CA VAL A 305 -11.36 -2.09 19.79
C VAL A 305 -11.20 -1.97 21.31
N LEU A 306 -10.32 -2.79 21.88
CA LEU A 306 -9.89 -2.74 23.27
C LEU A 306 -8.42 -2.31 23.31
N PHE A 307 -8.16 -1.20 23.97
CA PHE A 307 -6.82 -0.84 24.42
C PHE A 307 -6.68 -1.14 25.91
N THR A 308 -5.55 -1.71 26.31
CA THR A 308 -5.15 -1.83 27.71
C THR A 308 -3.77 -1.22 27.92
N ASP A 309 -3.51 -0.74 29.12
CA ASP A 309 -2.21 -0.18 29.53
C ASP A 309 -1.97 -0.44 31.02
N MET A 310 -0.73 -0.75 31.41
CA MET A 310 -0.36 -0.94 32.80
C MET A 310 -0.08 0.40 33.49
N VAL A 311 -0.64 0.58 34.69
CA VAL A 311 -0.46 1.81 35.45
C VAL A 311 0.92 1.83 36.12
N ALA A 312 1.60 2.98 36.04
CA ALA A 312 2.91 3.22 36.65
C ALA A 312 4.00 2.21 36.20
N SER A 313 3.92 1.71 34.98
CA SER A 313 4.85 0.72 34.39
C SER A 313 6.34 1.13 34.52
N THR A 314 6.66 2.39 34.27
CA THR A 314 8.03 2.92 34.34
C THR A 314 8.58 2.95 35.77
N GLN A 315 7.73 3.21 36.77
CA GLN A 315 8.14 3.20 38.19
C GLN A 315 8.39 1.76 38.66
N HIS A 316 7.56 0.81 38.22
CA HIS A 316 7.77 -0.61 38.50
C HIS A 316 9.05 -1.15 37.83
N ALA A 317 9.35 -0.72 36.60
CA ALA A 317 10.60 -1.08 35.92
C ALA A 317 11.83 -0.60 36.72
N ALA A 318 11.82 0.65 37.18
CA ALA A 318 12.90 1.24 37.97
C ALA A 318 13.09 0.56 39.34
N ALA A 319 12.02 0.08 39.98
CA ALA A 319 12.07 -0.57 41.29
C ALA A 319 12.51 -2.05 41.24
N THR A 320 12.19 -2.76 40.16
CA THR A 320 12.32 -4.23 40.10
C THR A 320 13.53 -4.71 39.28
N GLY A 321 14.09 -3.82 38.45
CA GLY A 321 15.21 -4.11 37.53
C GLY A 321 14.75 -4.77 36.22
N ASP A 322 15.47 -4.47 35.13
CA ASP A 322 15.06 -4.76 33.75
C ASP A 322 14.73 -6.23 33.46
N GLU A 323 15.47 -7.17 34.05
CA GLU A 323 15.24 -8.61 33.82
C GLU A 323 13.94 -9.11 34.45
N ARG A 324 13.66 -8.72 35.70
CA ARG A 324 12.41 -9.07 36.39
C ARG A 324 11.23 -8.36 35.75
N TRP A 325 11.41 -7.11 35.33
CA TRP A 325 10.38 -6.36 34.61
C TRP A 325 10.04 -7.01 33.26
N ARG A 326 11.05 -7.46 32.50
CA ARG A 326 10.82 -8.23 31.26
C ARG A 326 10.01 -9.51 31.49
N ALA A 327 10.24 -10.22 32.58
CA ALA A 327 9.45 -11.40 32.93
C ALA A 327 7.98 -11.06 33.23
N VAL A 328 7.72 -9.92 33.89
CA VAL A 328 6.37 -9.41 34.15
C VAL A 328 5.67 -9.05 32.83
N LEU A 329 6.35 -8.33 31.93
CA LEU A 329 5.80 -7.98 30.61
C LEU A 329 5.48 -9.22 29.78
N HIS A 330 6.37 -10.23 29.78
CA HIS A 330 6.12 -11.48 29.08
C HIS A 330 4.88 -12.20 29.63
N ARG A 331 4.77 -12.28 30.96
CA ARG A 331 3.62 -12.91 31.61
C ARG A 331 2.31 -12.15 31.34
N MET A 332 2.36 -10.83 31.30
CA MET A 332 1.23 -9.99 30.95
C MET A 332 0.79 -10.20 29.50
N GLY A 333 1.74 -10.34 28.57
CA GLY A 333 1.48 -10.68 27.18
C GLY A 333 0.78 -12.04 27.02
N GLU A 334 1.23 -13.07 27.75
CA GLU A 334 0.59 -14.40 27.77
C GLU A 334 -0.86 -14.32 28.26
N ILE A 335 -1.09 -13.68 29.41
CA ILE A 335 -2.45 -13.54 29.99
C ILE A 335 -3.36 -12.77 29.03
N THR A 336 -2.84 -11.72 28.40
CA THR A 336 -3.60 -10.91 27.45
C THR A 336 -3.99 -11.72 26.22
N ALA A 337 -3.06 -12.49 25.65
CA ALA A 337 -3.34 -13.36 24.51
C ALA A 337 -4.37 -14.46 24.86
N ASP A 338 -4.21 -15.12 26.01
CA ASP A 338 -5.08 -16.20 26.47
C ASP A 338 -6.52 -15.71 26.70
N LEU A 339 -6.70 -14.62 27.46
CA LEU A 339 -8.03 -14.07 27.74
C LEU A 339 -8.68 -13.50 26.48
N THR A 340 -7.90 -12.79 25.64
CA THR A 340 -8.41 -12.27 24.37
C THR A 340 -8.91 -13.40 23.48
N GLY A 341 -8.15 -14.48 23.34
CA GLY A 341 -8.57 -15.68 22.59
C GLY A 341 -9.78 -16.38 23.23
N HIS A 342 -9.83 -16.48 24.56
CA HIS A 342 -10.96 -17.07 25.30
C HIS A 342 -12.29 -16.37 25.01
N PHE A 343 -12.27 -15.03 24.94
CA PHE A 343 -13.44 -14.22 24.62
C PHE A 343 -13.66 -14.02 23.11
N GLY A 344 -12.91 -14.72 22.26
CA GLY A 344 -13.09 -14.69 20.81
C GLY A 344 -12.56 -13.43 20.13
N GLY A 345 -11.61 -12.75 20.75
CA GLY A 345 -10.88 -11.62 20.16
C GLY A 345 -9.52 -12.02 19.60
N VAL A 346 -8.85 -11.05 18.98
CA VAL A 346 -7.49 -11.18 18.45
C VAL A 346 -6.63 -10.03 18.98
N VAL A 347 -5.46 -10.35 19.54
CA VAL A 347 -4.44 -9.35 19.87
C VAL A 347 -3.76 -8.91 18.58
N VAL A 348 -3.86 -7.62 18.27
CA VAL A 348 -3.30 -7.03 17.05
C VAL A 348 -1.87 -6.58 17.29
N LYS A 349 -1.61 -5.90 18.42
CA LYS A 349 -0.29 -5.35 18.71
C LYS A 349 -0.03 -5.25 20.22
N SER A 350 1.24 -5.37 20.60
CA SER A 350 1.74 -5.07 21.94
C SER A 350 2.70 -3.87 21.87
N THR A 351 2.55 -2.92 22.79
CA THR A 351 3.42 -1.75 22.95
C THR A 351 4.36 -1.89 24.15
N GLY A 352 4.55 -3.12 24.64
CA GLY A 352 5.29 -3.40 25.87
C GLY A 352 4.34 -3.48 27.05
N ASP A 353 3.99 -2.33 27.64
CA ASP A 353 3.08 -2.22 28.78
C ASP A 353 1.59 -2.08 28.40
N GLY A 354 1.30 -1.89 27.12
CA GLY A 354 -0.05 -1.82 26.59
C GLY A 354 -0.31 -2.84 25.48
N HIS A 355 -1.59 -3.12 25.24
CA HIS A 355 -2.05 -4.03 24.20
C HIS A 355 -3.22 -3.45 23.42
N LEU A 356 -3.27 -3.77 22.14
CA LEU A 356 -4.37 -3.52 21.23
C LEU A 356 -5.00 -4.85 20.84
N ALA A 357 -6.28 -5.03 21.16
CA ALA A 357 -7.07 -6.20 20.80
C ALA A 357 -8.37 -5.80 20.10
N THR A 358 -8.88 -6.72 19.29
CA THR A 358 -10.13 -6.54 18.53
C THR A 358 -11.11 -7.67 18.77
N PHE A 359 -12.40 -7.34 18.73
CA PHE A 359 -13.50 -8.27 18.93
C PHE A 359 -14.61 -8.03 17.90
N ASP A 360 -15.36 -9.08 17.58
CA ASP A 360 -16.57 -9.00 16.74
C ASP A 360 -17.71 -8.21 17.42
N GLY A 361 -17.69 -8.09 18.75
CA GLY A 361 -18.74 -7.44 19.52
C GLY A 361 -18.28 -6.84 20.86
N PRO A 362 -19.02 -5.83 21.36
CA PRO A 362 -18.60 -5.08 22.54
C PRO A 362 -18.74 -5.84 23.85
N THR A 363 -19.68 -6.77 23.97
CA THR A 363 -19.83 -7.57 25.19
C THR A 363 -18.58 -8.42 25.46
N GLN A 364 -18.01 -9.03 24.41
CA GLN A 364 -16.79 -9.83 24.53
C GLN A 364 -15.60 -8.99 24.98
N ALA A 365 -15.44 -7.79 24.39
CA ALA A 365 -14.37 -6.86 24.75
C ALA A 365 -14.46 -6.43 26.22
N ILE A 366 -15.67 -6.11 26.70
CA ILE A 366 -15.90 -5.73 28.11
C ILE A 366 -15.57 -6.89 29.04
N ARG A 367 -16.05 -8.11 28.76
CA ARG A 367 -15.77 -9.29 29.57
C ARG A 367 -14.27 -9.63 29.61
N CYS A 368 -13.60 -9.47 28.48
CA CYS A 368 -12.15 -9.62 28.40
C CYS A 368 -11.42 -8.58 29.26
N ALA A 369 -11.83 -7.30 29.19
CA ALA A 369 -11.24 -6.25 30.00
C ALA A 369 -11.48 -6.44 31.51
N GLU A 370 -12.67 -6.88 31.91
CA GLU A 370 -12.99 -7.24 33.30
C GLU A 370 -12.10 -8.38 33.80
N ALA A 371 -12.00 -9.46 33.03
CA ALA A 371 -11.17 -10.61 33.36
C ALA A 371 -9.68 -10.25 33.44
N LEU A 372 -9.20 -9.41 32.50
CA LEU A 372 -7.82 -8.92 32.51
C LEU A 372 -7.55 -8.12 33.78
N ARG A 373 -8.41 -7.15 34.11
CA ARG A 373 -8.30 -6.33 35.32
C ARG A 373 -8.24 -7.19 36.57
N ASP A 374 -9.19 -8.13 36.71
CA ASP A 374 -9.31 -8.94 37.91
C ASP A 374 -8.10 -9.90 38.04
N GLN A 375 -7.62 -10.46 36.92
CA GLN A 375 -6.46 -11.35 36.93
C GLN A 375 -5.16 -10.59 37.22
N THR A 376 -4.94 -9.41 36.64
CA THR A 376 -3.73 -8.62 36.89
C THR A 376 -3.69 -8.05 38.30
N GLU A 377 -4.84 -7.70 38.87
CA GLU A 377 -4.93 -7.21 40.26
C GLU A 377 -4.47 -8.30 41.25
N THR A 378 -4.76 -9.59 41.00
CA THR A 378 -4.22 -10.69 41.84
C THR A 378 -2.70 -10.79 41.80
N MET A 379 -2.07 -10.22 40.76
CA MET A 379 -0.62 -10.16 40.59
C MET A 379 -0.03 -8.85 41.12
N GLY A 380 -0.86 -7.97 41.70
CA GLY A 380 -0.46 -6.64 42.15
C GLY A 380 -0.24 -5.63 41.03
N ILE A 381 -0.79 -5.88 39.83
CA ILE A 381 -0.65 -5.01 38.66
C ILE A 381 -2.00 -4.37 38.35
N GLU A 382 -2.04 -3.04 38.41
CA GLU A 382 -3.20 -2.27 37.98
C GLU A 382 -3.11 -1.98 36.49
N ILE A 383 -4.23 -2.20 35.79
CA ILE A 383 -4.38 -1.82 34.39
C ILE A 383 -5.50 -0.80 34.25
N ARG A 384 -5.46 -0.07 33.13
CA ARG A 384 -6.56 0.75 32.64
C ARG A 384 -6.95 0.29 31.25
N ALA A 385 -8.21 0.48 30.88
CA ALA A 385 -8.73 0.04 29.59
C ALA A 385 -9.64 1.08 28.92
N GLY A 386 -9.55 1.16 27.60
CA GLY A 386 -10.42 1.97 26.76
C GLY A 386 -11.08 1.13 25.67
N ILE A 387 -12.40 1.21 25.55
CA ILE A 387 -13.19 0.41 24.60
C ILE A 387 -14.06 1.31 23.72
N HIS A 388 -14.00 1.07 22.41
CA HIS A 388 -14.90 1.70 21.44
C HIS A 388 -15.33 0.71 20.35
N THR A 389 -16.53 0.89 19.81
CA THR A 389 -17.01 0.13 18.65
C THR A 389 -17.29 1.09 17.50
N GLY A 390 -16.69 0.81 16.34
CA GLY A 390 -16.84 1.61 15.14
C GLY A 390 -16.37 0.85 13.91
N GLU A 391 -16.52 1.46 12.73
CA GLU A 391 -15.94 0.90 11.51
C GLU A 391 -14.42 1.01 11.56
N CYS A 392 -13.76 -0.14 11.41
CA CYS A 392 -12.32 -0.23 11.28
C CYS A 392 -11.96 -0.72 9.89
N GLU A 393 -10.85 -0.24 9.37
CA GLU A 393 -10.20 -0.78 8.19
C GLU A 393 -9.41 -2.01 8.61
N LEU A 394 -9.70 -3.16 8.00
CA LEU A 394 -8.94 -4.39 8.25
C LEU A 394 -7.73 -4.42 7.31
N LEU A 395 -6.53 -4.46 7.89
CA LEU A 395 -5.25 -4.60 7.21
C LEU A 395 -4.69 -6.00 7.51
N ASP A 396 -3.75 -6.48 6.71
CA ASP A 396 -3.11 -7.78 6.97
C ASP A 396 -2.31 -7.75 8.29
N GLY A 397 -2.92 -8.29 9.34
CA GLY A 397 -2.33 -8.33 10.69
C GLY A 397 -2.46 -7.02 11.49
N ASP A 398 -3.15 -5.99 10.97
CA ASP A 398 -3.36 -4.71 11.68
C ASP A 398 -4.79 -4.16 11.49
N ILE A 399 -5.13 -3.10 12.22
CA ILE A 399 -6.39 -2.37 12.08
C ILE A 399 -6.17 -0.85 12.00
N GLY A 400 -6.87 -0.22 11.07
CA GLY A 400 -6.84 1.22 10.84
C GLY A 400 -8.19 1.89 11.08
N GLY A 401 -8.19 3.22 11.03
CA GLY A 401 -9.40 4.04 11.03
C GLY A 401 -9.67 4.80 12.33
N ILE A 402 -10.63 5.72 12.26
CA ILE A 402 -10.95 6.66 13.34
C ILE A 402 -11.36 5.95 14.64
N ALA A 403 -11.99 4.78 14.54
CA ALA A 403 -12.42 3.99 15.68
C ALA A 403 -11.24 3.54 16.58
N VAL A 404 -10.08 3.23 15.97
CA VAL A 404 -8.86 2.87 16.69
C VAL A 404 -8.33 4.06 17.49
N HIS A 405 -8.31 5.24 16.87
CA HIS A 405 -7.89 6.47 17.53
C HIS A 405 -8.83 6.87 18.67
N ILE A 406 -10.14 6.72 18.50
CA ILE A 406 -11.13 6.98 19.55
C ILE A 406 -10.87 6.06 20.76
N ALA A 407 -10.72 4.76 20.55
CA ALA A 407 -10.44 3.81 21.64
C ALA A 407 -9.15 4.16 22.40
N ALA A 408 -8.08 4.54 21.70
CA ALA A 408 -6.83 4.97 22.31
C ALA A 408 -6.97 6.27 23.13
N ARG A 409 -7.84 7.21 22.69
CA ARG A 409 -8.11 8.45 23.44
C ARG A 409 -8.96 8.19 24.68
N ILE A 410 -9.90 7.25 24.60
CA ILE A 410 -10.67 6.78 25.77
C ILE A 410 -9.74 6.15 26.81
N LEU A 411 -8.81 5.29 26.39
CA LEU A 411 -7.78 4.74 27.28
C LEU A 411 -7.00 5.84 28.00
N GLY A 412 -6.61 6.90 27.27
CA GLY A 412 -5.85 8.02 27.83
C GLY A 412 -6.56 8.80 28.94
N LEU A 413 -7.89 8.68 29.03
CA LEU A 413 -8.72 9.29 30.08
C LEU A 413 -9.04 8.32 31.23
N ALA A 414 -8.73 7.03 31.07
CA ALA A 414 -9.03 6.01 32.07
C ALA A 414 -8.03 6.07 33.24
N GLY A 415 -8.57 6.03 34.46
CA GLY A 415 -7.83 5.90 35.71
C GLY A 415 -7.36 4.46 36.00
N ALA A 416 -6.68 4.27 37.13
CA ALA A 416 -6.21 2.94 37.54
C ALA A 416 -7.38 2.01 37.89
N GLY A 417 -7.33 0.78 37.38
CA GLY A 417 -8.40 -0.23 37.53
C GLY A 417 -9.67 0.07 36.71
N GLU A 418 -9.66 1.16 35.93
CA GLU A 418 -10.84 1.66 35.25
C GLU A 418 -10.97 1.14 33.82
N ILE A 419 -12.20 0.80 33.45
CA ILE A 419 -12.58 0.42 32.08
C ILE A 419 -13.53 1.49 31.56
N LEU A 420 -13.04 2.39 30.71
CA LEU A 420 -13.85 3.42 30.07
C LEU A 420 -14.34 2.98 28.70
N VAL A 421 -15.58 3.33 28.39
CA VAL A 421 -16.22 3.03 27.12
C VAL A 421 -16.95 4.25 26.55
N SER A 422 -17.10 4.30 25.23
CA SER A 422 -17.99 5.28 24.57
C SER A 422 -19.48 4.95 24.76
N SER A 423 -20.37 5.93 24.63
CA SER A 423 -21.83 5.71 24.57
C SER A 423 -22.26 4.66 23.53
N THR A 424 -21.61 4.60 22.36
CA THR A 424 -21.86 3.58 21.34
C THR A 424 -21.72 2.16 21.88
N VAL A 425 -20.71 1.92 22.73
CA VAL A 425 -20.48 0.61 23.36
C VAL A 425 -21.63 0.28 24.32
N ARG A 426 -22.05 1.23 25.16
CA ARG A 426 -23.21 1.06 26.04
C ARG A 426 -24.46 0.68 25.24
N ASP A 427 -24.73 1.40 24.16
CA ASP A 427 -25.95 1.23 23.35
C ASP A 427 -25.99 -0.13 22.64
N LEU A 428 -24.82 -0.68 22.30
CA LEU A 428 -24.69 -1.99 21.66
C LEU A 428 -24.74 -3.18 22.64
N VAL A 429 -24.62 -2.95 23.96
CA VAL A 429 -24.66 -4.02 24.97
C VAL A 429 -25.91 -4.00 25.84
N VAL A 430 -26.94 -3.25 25.45
CA VAL A 430 -28.23 -3.25 26.16
C VAL A 430 -28.77 -4.68 26.29
N GLY A 431 -29.03 -5.10 27.52
CA GLY A 431 -29.48 -6.46 27.86
C GLY A 431 -28.36 -7.47 28.18
N SER A 432 -27.08 -7.07 28.16
CA SER A 432 -25.95 -7.93 28.57
C SER A 432 -25.81 -8.10 30.09
N GLY A 433 -26.54 -7.31 30.88
CA GLY A 433 -26.39 -7.21 32.33
C GLY A 433 -25.18 -6.38 32.78
N THR A 434 -24.46 -5.73 31.85
CA THR A 434 -23.35 -4.82 32.17
C THR A 434 -23.89 -3.50 32.73
N GLY A 435 -23.33 -3.04 33.86
CA GLY A 435 -23.65 -1.74 34.45
C GLY A 435 -22.67 -0.66 34.00
N PHE A 436 -23.13 0.59 34.02
CA PHE A 436 -22.32 1.75 33.62
C PHE A 436 -22.51 2.93 34.57
N GLU A 437 -21.43 3.65 34.83
CA GLU A 437 -21.44 4.95 35.50
C GLU A 437 -21.08 6.05 34.50
N ASP A 438 -21.89 7.10 34.45
CA ASP A 438 -21.65 8.23 33.56
C ASP A 438 -20.43 9.05 34.00
N ARG A 439 -19.50 9.26 33.07
CA ARG A 439 -18.31 10.10 33.26
C ARG A 439 -18.37 11.43 32.51
N GLY A 440 -19.53 11.70 31.91
CA GLY A 440 -19.83 12.96 31.26
C GLY A 440 -19.28 13.07 29.85
N ASP A 441 -19.39 14.29 29.33
CA ASP A 441 -19.10 14.65 27.95
C ASP A 441 -17.69 15.24 27.85
N VAL A 442 -16.90 14.74 26.90
CA VAL A 442 -15.51 15.17 26.66
C VAL A 442 -15.25 15.42 25.18
N GLU A 443 -14.34 16.34 24.90
CA GLU A 443 -13.75 16.48 23.56
C GLU A 443 -12.48 15.64 23.47
N LEU A 444 -12.45 14.70 22.53
CA LEU A 444 -11.27 13.87 22.30
C LEU A 444 -10.34 14.58 21.32
N ARG A 445 -9.07 14.76 21.68
CA ARG A 445 -8.09 15.45 20.83
C ARG A 445 -8.03 14.83 19.44
N GLY A 446 -8.36 15.64 18.42
CA GLY A 446 -8.29 15.25 17.01
C GLY A 446 -9.50 14.44 16.51
N VAL A 447 -10.54 14.27 17.32
CA VAL A 447 -11.80 13.63 16.91
C VAL A 447 -12.92 14.66 16.97
N PRO A 448 -13.64 14.92 15.87
CA PRO A 448 -14.75 15.86 15.87
C PRO A 448 -15.86 15.46 16.84
N GLY A 449 -16.50 16.47 17.45
CA GLY A 449 -17.70 16.30 18.28
C GLY A 449 -17.42 16.07 19.75
N ILE A 450 -18.52 16.01 20.51
CA ILE A 450 -18.54 15.77 21.95
C ILE A 450 -18.86 14.30 22.18
N TRP A 451 -18.07 13.65 23.03
CA TRP A 451 -18.13 12.22 23.29
C TRP A 451 -18.50 11.95 24.73
N ARG A 452 -19.60 11.22 24.94
CA ARG A 452 -20.00 10.78 26.27
C ARG A 452 -19.27 9.50 26.65
N LEU A 453 -18.57 9.52 27.78
CA LEU A 453 -17.83 8.38 28.30
C LEU A 453 -18.53 7.78 29.51
N LEU A 454 -18.41 6.46 29.65
CA LEU A 454 -18.95 5.71 30.77
C LEU A 454 -17.90 4.76 31.33
N ALA A 455 -17.88 4.59 32.63
CA ALA A 455 -17.09 3.55 33.28
C ALA A 455 -17.93 2.28 33.46
N VAL A 456 -17.36 1.11 33.19
CA VAL A 456 -18.03 -0.18 33.47
C VAL A 456 -18.12 -0.38 34.99
N ASP A 457 -19.33 -0.59 35.50
CA ASP A 457 -19.55 -0.85 36.93
C ASP A 457 -19.06 -2.26 37.30
N ARG A 458 -18.16 -2.32 38.27
CA ARG A 458 -17.53 -3.54 38.79
C ARG A 458 -18.54 -4.52 39.39
N HIS A 459 -19.71 -4.05 39.82
CA HIS A 459 -20.77 -4.85 40.42
C HIS A 459 -21.92 -5.18 39.45
N GLY A 460 -21.78 -4.85 38.16
CA GLY A 460 -22.84 -5.04 37.16
C GLY A 460 -23.93 -3.97 37.23
N ALA A 461 -25.06 -4.20 36.54
CA ALA A 461 -26.16 -3.24 36.51
C ALA A 461 -26.77 -3.02 37.91
N ARG A 462 -26.83 -1.76 38.36
CA ARG A 462 -27.41 -1.40 39.66
C ARG A 462 -28.94 -1.55 39.65
N ALA A 463 -29.51 -2.03 40.76
CA ALA A 463 -30.95 -2.12 40.90
C ALA A 463 -31.63 -0.75 40.70
N GLY A 464 -32.59 -0.69 39.78
CA GLY A 464 -33.32 0.55 39.44
C GLY A 464 -32.75 1.35 38.26
N THR A 465 -31.68 0.88 37.59
CA THR A 465 -31.26 1.46 36.30
C THR A 465 -32.00 0.80 35.13
N PRO A 466 -32.14 1.49 33.98
CA PRO A 466 -32.77 0.92 32.78
C PRO A 466 -32.14 -0.43 32.36
N GLU A 467 -30.83 -0.59 32.55
CA GLU A 467 -30.08 -1.79 32.21
C GLU A 467 -30.47 -2.98 33.10
N ALA A 468 -30.68 -2.74 34.41
CA ALA A 468 -31.12 -3.78 35.34
C ALA A 468 -32.58 -4.20 35.08
N GLU A 469 -33.45 -3.25 34.73
CA GLU A 469 -34.82 -3.56 34.31
C GLU A 469 -34.82 -4.43 33.04
N LEU A 470 -34.11 -4.02 31.99
CA LEU A 470 -33.99 -4.77 30.72
C LEU A 470 -33.38 -6.16 30.89
N ALA A 471 -32.34 -6.32 31.70
CA ALA A 471 -31.73 -7.62 32.00
C ALA A 471 -32.67 -8.54 32.81
N SER A 472 -33.59 -7.97 33.59
CA SER A 472 -34.56 -8.71 34.40
C SER A 472 -35.85 -9.08 33.65
N VAL A 473 -36.07 -8.54 32.44
CA VAL A 473 -37.27 -8.87 31.63
C VAL A 473 -37.23 -10.34 31.20
N PRO A 474 -38.21 -11.17 31.60
CA PRO A 474 -38.24 -12.57 31.19
C PRO A 474 -38.37 -12.68 29.67
N THR A 475 -37.42 -13.36 29.02
CA THR A 475 -37.57 -13.72 27.61
C THR A 475 -38.78 -14.67 27.48
N PRO A 476 -39.73 -14.44 26.57
CA PRO A 476 -40.84 -15.36 26.36
C PRO A 476 -40.29 -16.76 26.06
N GLY A 477 -40.64 -17.75 26.89
CA GLY A 477 -40.25 -19.14 26.64
C GLY A 477 -40.76 -19.65 25.28
N PRO A 478 -40.19 -20.75 24.76
CA PRO A 478 -40.66 -21.35 23.51
C PRO A 478 -42.17 -21.62 23.60
N ARG A 479 -42.95 -20.95 22.72
CA ARG A 479 -44.41 -21.05 22.71
C ARG A 479 -44.85 -22.53 22.60
N PRO A 480 -45.95 -22.93 23.28
CA PRO A 480 -46.45 -24.32 23.33
C PRO A 480 -46.99 -24.88 22.00
N THR A 481 -46.78 -24.20 20.87
CA THR A 481 -47.32 -24.57 19.55
C THR A 481 -46.30 -25.22 18.61
N MET A 482 -45.05 -25.42 19.04
CA MET A 482 -44.03 -26.02 18.18
C MET A 482 -44.29 -27.53 18.01
N ARG A 483 -44.39 -28.00 16.75
CA ARG A 483 -44.60 -29.44 16.47
C ARG A 483 -43.39 -30.24 16.96
N ARG A 484 -43.61 -31.48 17.42
CA ARG A 484 -42.52 -32.36 17.93
C ARG A 484 -41.38 -32.56 16.91
N SER A 485 -41.69 -32.53 15.61
CA SER A 485 -40.71 -32.55 14.51
C SER A 485 -39.75 -31.36 14.56
N ASP A 486 -40.27 -30.18 14.87
CA ASP A 486 -39.51 -28.94 14.83
C ASP A 486 -38.64 -28.80 16.08
N GLN A 487 -39.10 -29.31 17.22
CA GLN A 487 -38.29 -29.44 18.44
C GLN A 487 -37.12 -30.41 18.21
N ALA A 488 -37.35 -31.55 17.56
CA ALA A 488 -36.29 -32.50 17.23
C ALA A 488 -35.25 -31.87 16.28
N MET A 489 -35.71 -31.13 15.26
CA MET A 489 -34.82 -30.41 14.35
C MET A 489 -34.03 -29.30 15.04
N ALA A 490 -34.63 -28.54 15.97
CA ALA A 490 -33.93 -27.50 16.73
C ALA A 490 -32.85 -28.08 17.66
N VAL A 491 -33.12 -29.22 18.30
CA VAL A 491 -32.13 -29.94 19.12
C VAL A 491 -31.01 -30.51 18.26
N MET A 492 -31.33 -31.06 17.09
CA MET A 492 -30.35 -31.60 16.14
C MET A 492 -29.49 -30.49 15.51
N ALA A 493 -30.06 -29.33 15.23
CA ALA A 493 -29.34 -28.15 14.72
C ALA A 493 -28.35 -27.58 15.75
N ARG A 494 -28.70 -27.60 17.04
CA ARG A 494 -27.78 -27.19 18.12
C ARG A 494 -26.64 -28.17 18.35
N ARG A 495 -26.89 -29.48 18.26
CA ARG A 495 -25.88 -30.50 18.56
C ARG A 495 -25.02 -30.91 17.35
N MET A 496 -25.56 -30.83 16.14
CA MET A 496 -24.91 -31.34 14.93
C MET A 496 -25.13 -30.40 13.72
N PRO A 497 -24.64 -29.14 13.78
CA PRO A 497 -24.91 -28.12 12.76
C PRO A 497 -24.41 -28.51 11.36
N ARG A 498 -23.35 -29.33 11.27
CA ARG A 498 -22.82 -29.84 10.00
C ARG A 498 -23.73 -30.86 9.32
N ILE A 499 -24.48 -31.67 10.07
CA ILE A 499 -25.41 -32.67 9.51
C ILE A 499 -26.66 -31.99 8.95
N VAL A 500 -27.19 -30.99 9.65
CA VAL A 500 -28.36 -30.22 9.18
C VAL A 500 -28.05 -29.48 7.87
N ARG A 501 -26.84 -28.92 7.72
CA ARG A 501 -26.38 -28.32 6.45
C ARG A 501 -26.22 -29.35 5.31
N GLY A 502 -25.92 -30.62 5.63
CA GLY A 502 -25.86 -31.71 4.67
C GLY A 502 -27.24 -32.13 4.16
N ILE A 503 -28.25 -32.20 5.04
CA ILE A 503 -29.62 -32.57 4.69
C ILE A 503 -30.27 -31.54 3.74
N ALA A 504 -30.00 -30.25 3.95
CA ALA A 504 -30.48 -29.17 3.08
C ALA A 504 -29.91 -29.21 1.65
N ARG A 505 -28.78 -29.92 1.42
CA ARG A 505 -28.15 -30.06 0.10
C ARG A 505 -28.59 -31.31 -0.68
N VAL A 506 -29.37 -32.22 -0.07
CA VAL A 506 -29.75 -33.52 -0.68
C VAL A 506 -31.23 -33.59 -1.07
N THR A 507 -32.01 -32.50 -0.93
CA THR A 507 -33.41 -32.46 -1.39
C THR A 507 -33.51 -31.86 -2.80
N PRO A 508 -34.00 -32.59 -3.83
CA PRO A 508 -34.27 -32.01 -5.14
C PRO A 508 -35.47 -31.05 -5.06
N GLY A 509 -35.36 -29.90 -5.72
CA GLY A 509 -36.21 -28.73 -5.50
C GLY A 509 -37.71 -28.92 -5.72
N THR A 510 -38.50 -28.24 -4.88
CA THR A 510 -39.87 -27.84 -5.18
C THR A 510 -39.86 -26.44 -5.80
N ARG A 511 -40.14 -26.37 -7.10
CA ARG A 511 -40.53 -25.14 -7.80
C ARG A 511 -41.67 -24.46 -7.03
N VAL A 512 -41.45 -23.23 -6.56
CA VAL A 512 -42.53 -22.36 -6.13
C VAL A 512 -43.18 -21.79 -7.39
N MET A 513 -44.36 -22.31 -7.75
CA MET A 513 -45.25 -21.64 -8.69
C MET A 513 -45.74 -20.33 -8.06
N GLY A 514 -45.53 -19.22 -8.77
CA GLY A 514 -46.18 -17.95 -8.42
C GLY A 514 -47.71 -18.03 -8.58
N PRO A 515 -48.48 -17.23 -7.82
CA PRO A 515 -49.93 -17.25 -7.89
C PRO A 515 -50.43 -16.64 -9.22
N PRO A 516 -51.59 -17.08 -9.75
CA PRO A 516 -52.12 -16.56 -10.99
C PRO A 516 -52.69 -15.16 -10.78
N VAL A 517 -52.29 -14.23 -11.63
CA VAL A 517 -52.96 -12.93 -11.80
C VAL A 517 -54.36 -13.23 -12.36
N ARG A 518 -55.40 -12.93 -11.57
CA ARG A 518 -56.78 -12.86 -12.08
C ARG A 518 -56.95 -11.52 -12.80
N ARG A 519 -57.59 -11.64 -13.97
CA ARG A 519 -57.95 -10.63 -14.98
C ARG A 519 -58.21 -9.22 -14.50
#